data_AF-A0A929X2L0-F1
#
_entry.id   AF-A0A929X2L0-F1
#
_cell.length_a   1.000
_cell.length_b   1.000
_cell.length_c   1.000
_cell.angle_alpha   90.00
_cell.angle_beta   90.00
_cell.angle_gamma   90.00
#
_symmetry.space_group_name_H-M   'P 1'
#
loop_
_entity.id
_entity.type
_entity.pdbx_description
1 polymer ?
#
loop_
_entity_poly.entity_id
_entity_poly.type
_entity_poly.pdbx_seq_one_letter_code
_entity_poly.pdbx_strand_id
1 'polypeptide(L)'
;MKTFPIWLKVLIVIVELIIHASAIFMIMLIVYCIQTNPDWKITNTRRYDYKIDYTVKSNLYNLKDLSNEITTIVRKYQKDPKLVKITYHFEGKINGYITGYITLSFYQRNYKDTKKAYVITAKIDIYNKKITEITKTTGEDANDDPELSNDEFIKPLEKDLASMLNDYSDKNATLEIDNSGIKIYHHIFKYSNISFD
;
A
#
# COMPACT_ATOMS: atom_id res chain seq x y z
N MET A 1 -67.62 5.04 -27.86
CA MET A 1 -66.27 4.67 -27.36
C MET A 1 -65.76 3.49 -28.19
N LYS A 2 -64.64 3.63 -28.91
CA LYS A 2 -64.03 2.48 -29.60
C LYS A 2 -63.38 1.58 -28.55
N THR A 3 -63.87 0.36 -28.38
CA THR A 3 -63.25 -0.65 -27.50
C THR A 3 -62.07 -1.26 -28.23
N PHE A 4 -60.87 -1.05 -27.71
CA PHE A 4 -59.67 -1.68 -28.28
C PHE A 4 -59.73 -3.20 -28.08
N PRO A 5 -59.39 -4.00 -29.11
CA PRO A 5 -59.36 -5.45 -29.01
C PRO A 5 -58.33 -5.90 -27.97
N ILE A 6 -58.63 -6.99 -27.26
CA ILE A 6 -57.82 -7.52 -26.16
C ILE A 6 -56.35 -7.73 -26.57
N TRP A 7 -56.12 -8.21 -27.80
CA TRP A 7 -54.79 -8.40 -28.37
C TRP A 7 -53.96 -7.11 -28.46
N LEU A 8 -54.59 -5.96 -28.73
CA LEU A 8 -53.88 -4.69 -28.78
C LEU A 8 -53.47 -4.23 -27.37
N LYS A 9 -54.30 -4.48 -26.36
CA LYS A 9 -53.95 -4.18 -24.96
C LYS A 9 -52.78 -5.01 -24.47
N VAL A 10 -52.75 -6.30 -24.83
CA VAL A 10 -51.63 -7.20 -24.53
C VAL A 10 -50.36 -6.73 -25.23
N LEU A 11 -50.44 -6.33 -26.50
CA LEU A 11 -49.30 -5.80 -27.24
C LEU A 11 -48.72 -4.53 -26.59
N ILE A 12 -49.57 -3.60 -26.16
CA ILE A 12 -49.15 -2.37 -25.48
C ILE A 12 -48.36 -2.69 -24.20
N VAL A 13 -48.86 -3.62 -23.38
CA VAL A 13 -48.19 -4.04 -22.14
C VAL A 13 -46.83 -4.68 -22.43
N ILE A 14 -46.73 -5.53 -23.46
CA ILE A 14 -45.46 -6.16 -23.85
C ILE A 14 -44.44 -5.12 -24.31
N VAL A 15 -44.85 -4.16 -25.15
CA VAL A 15 -43.97 -3.08 -25.61
C VAL A 15 -43.47 -2.24 -24.44
N GLU A 16 -44.36 -1.91 -23.50
CA GLU A 16 -44.00 -1.16 -22.30
C GLU A 16 -42.98 -1.91 -21.44
N LEU A 17 -43.15 -3.22 -21.23
CA LEU A 17 -42.18 -4.05 -20.51
C LEU A 17 -40.80 -4.08 -21.19
N ILE A 18 -40.76 -4.16 -22.52
CA ILE A 18 -39.51 -4.15 -23.29
C ILE A 18 -38.79 -2.80 -23.14
N ILE A 19 -39.52 -1.69 -23.17
CA ILE A 19 -38.95 -0.35 -22.98
C ILE A 19 -38.33 -0.24 -21.57
N HIS A 20 -39.04 -0.69 -20.53
CA HIS A 20 -38.52 -0.66 -19.16
C HIS A 20 -37.28 -1.56 -19.00
N ALA A 21 -37.32 -2.79 -19.52
CA ALA A 21 -36.18 -3.71 -19.47
C ALA A 21 -34.95 -3.16 -20.20
N SER A 22 -35.14 -2.54 -21.37
CA SER A 22 -34.04 -1.91 -22.11
C SER A 22 -33.46 -0.70 -21.40
N ALA A 23 -34.29 0.13 -20.73
CA ALA A 23 -33.81 1.23 -19.91
C ALA A 23 -32.97 0.74 -18.72
N ILE A 24 -33.42 -0.30 -18.01
CA ILE A 24 -32.67 -0.91 -16.89
C ILE A 24 -31.33 -1.47 -17.39
N PHE A 25 -31.34 -2.18 -18.52
CA PHE A 25 -30.12 -2.73 -19.12
C PHE A 25 -29.12 -1.64 -19.51
N MET A 26 -29.58 -0.55 -20.11
CA MET A 26 -28.74 0.61 -20.45
C MET A 26 -28.14 1.27 -19.21
N ILE A 27 -28.90 1.41 -18.12
CA ILE A 27 -28.38 1.93 -16.85
C ILE A 27 -27.30 1.01 -16.29
N MET A 28 -27.51 -0.32 -16.31
CA MET A 28 -26.50 -1.28 -15.86
C MET A 28 -25.21 -1.20 -16.70
N LEU A 29 -25.32 -1.06 -18.02
CA LEU A 29 -24.17 -0.87 -18.91
C LEU A 29 -23.42 0.42 -18.59
N ILE A 30 -24.12 1.53 -18.36
CA ILE A 30 -23.49 2.81 -17.99
C ILE A 30 -22.77 2.69 -16.65
N VAL A 31 -23.39 2.09 -15.63
CA VAL A 31 -22.76 1.86 -14.32
C VAL A 31 -21.52 0.98 -14.47
N TYR A 32 -21.61 -0.10 -15.24
CA TYR A 32 -20.48 -0.97 -15.52
C TYR A 32 -19.33 -0.18 -16.18
N CYS A 33 -19.62 0.59 -17.23
CA CYS A 33 -18.63 1.44 -17.90
C CYS A 33 -17.97 2.45 -16.95
N ILE A 34 -18.74 3.08 -16.04
CA ILE A 34 -18.19 4.00 -15.02
C ILE A 34 -17.25 3.26 -14.06
N GLN A 35 -17.60 2.05 -13.63
CA GLN A 35 -16.81 1.27 -12.68
C GLN A 35 -15.52 0.71 -13.29
N THR A 36 -15.55 0.33 -14.57
CA THR A 36 -14.41 -0.36 -15.22
C THR A 36 -13.52 0.58 -16.04
N ASN A 37 -14.01 1.76 -16.45
CA ASN A 37 -13.20 2.72 -17.18
C ASN A 37 -12.34 3.54 -16.19
N PRO A 38 -11.00 3.45 -16.23
CA PRO A 38 -10.14 4.15 -15.29
C PRO A 38 -10.33 5.67 -15.29
N ASP A 39 -10.74 6.26 -16.41
CA ASP A 39 -10.95 7.71 -16.52
C ASP A 39 -12.22 8.18 -15.80
N TRP A 40 -13.21 7.29 -15.62
CA TRP A 40 -14.50 7.59 -15.00
C TRP A 40 -14.73 6.87 -13.67
N LYS A 41 -13.79 6.02 -13.28
CA LYS A 41 -13.82 5.27 -12.01
C LYS A 41 -13.75 6.25 -10.86
N ILE A 42 -14.87 6.42 -10.16
CA ILE A 42 -14.91 7.17 -8.90
C ILE A 42 -14.28 6.27 -7.83
N THR A 43 -13.04 6.56 -7.43
CA THR A 43 -12.39 5.89 -6.31
C THR A 43 -12.68 6.65 -5.02
N ASN A 44 -12.82 5.92 -3.90
CA ASN A 44 -12.85 6.51 -2.56
C ASN A 44 -11.44 6.63 -1.98
N THR A 45 -10.41 6.58 -2.84
CA THR A 45 -9.03 6.70 -2.40
C THR A 45 -8.81 8.04 -1.72
N ARG A 46 -8.18 8.01 -0.55
CA ARG A 46 -7.70 9.21 0.11
C ARG A 46 -6.24 9.04 0.47
N ARG A 47 -5.44 10.03 0.07
CA ARG A 47 -4.02 10.15 0.41
C ARG A 47 -3.81 11.33 1.36
N TYR A 48 -3.01 11.10 2.37
CA TYR A 48 -2.64 12.10 3.37
C TYR A 48 -1.13 12.08 3.55
N ASP A 49 -0.49 13.23 3.35
CA ASP A 49 0.94 13.40 3.61
C ASP A 49 1.10 14.23 4.88
N TYR A 50 1.59 13.60 5.94
CA TYR A 50 1.77 14.22 7.25
C TYR A 50 3.20 14.73 7.39
N LYS A 51 3.30 16.03 7.67
CA LYS A 51 4.56 16.64 8.10
C LYS A 51 4.79 16.34 9.57
N ILE A 52 6.02 15.93 9.90
CA ILE A 52 6.44 15.62 11.25
C ILE A 52 7.90 16.08 11.42
N ASP A 53 8.21 16.67 12.56
CA ASP A 53 9.60 16.90 12.98
C ASP A 53 9.90 15.93 14.12
N TYR A 54 10.53 14.80 13.77
CA TYR A 54 10.86 13.76 14.72
C TYR A 54 12.22 13.15 14.40
N THR A 55 13.10 13.12 15.40
CA THR A 55 14.40 12.42 15.33
C THR A 55 14.28 11.05 16.00
N VAL A 56 14.58 10.01 15.24
CA VAL A 56 14.56 8.60 15.63
C VAL A 56 15.68 8.31 16.63
N LYS A 57 15.28 7.76 17.78
CA LYS A 57 16.17 7.51 18.92
C LYS A 57 16.78 6.12 18.86
N SER A 58 16.03 5.13 18.40
CA SER A 58 16.50 3.75 18.21
C SER A 58 17.70 3.65 17.28
N ASN A 59 18.40 2.54 17.37
CA ASN A 59 19.40 2.16 16.38
C ASN A 59 18.68 1.80 15.07
N LEU A 60 19.02 2.51 13.99
CA LEU A 60 18.43 2.31 12.67
C LEU A 60 18.69 0.91 12.09
N TYR A 61 19.68 0.17 12.58
CA TYR A 61 20.01 -1.18 12.11
C TYR A 61 19.47 -2.29 13.02
N ASN A 62 18.87 -1.94 14.17
CA ASN A 62 18.15 -2.90 14.99
C ASN A 62 16.67 -2.85 14.60
N LEU A 63 16.22 -3.85 13.83
CA LEU A 63 14.85 -3.88 13.30
C LEU A 63 13.80 -3.90 14.41
N LYS A 64 14.07 -4.55 15.54
CA LYS A 64 13.13 -4.66 16.66
C LYS A 64 12.93 -3.32 17.34
N ASP A 65 14.01 -2.62 17.67
CA ASP A 65 13.91 -1.32 18.33
C ASP A 65 13.32 -0.27 17.39
N LEU A 66 13.75 -0.27 16.13
CA LEU A 66 13.25 0.63 15.10
C LEU A 66 11.76 0.41 14.85
N SER A 67 11.34 -0.83 14.60
CA SER A 67 9.92 -1.14 14.35
C SER A 67 9.04 -0.74 15.53
N ASN A 68 9.46 -0.98 16.77
CA ASN A 68 8.69 -0.60 17.95
C ASN A 68 8.49 0.92 18.08
N GLU A 69 9.56 1.69 17.89
CA GLU A 69 9.50 3.16 17.95
C GLU A 69 8.59 3.71 16.85
N ILE A 70 8.81 3.30 15.61
CA ILE A 70 8.06 3.82 14.46
C ILE A 70 6.60 3.37 14.49
N THR A 71 6.31 2.13 14.88
CA THR A 71 4.93 1.64 15.09
C THR A 71 4.20 2.51 16.11
N THR A 72 4.87 2.92 17.19
CA THR A 72 4.29 3.81 18.21
C THR A 72 3.94 5.19 17.64
N ILE A 73 4.76 5.70 16.72
CA ILE A 73 4.47 6.97 16.03
C ILE A 73 3.30 6.81 15.06
N VAL A 74 3.30 5.73 14.27
CA VAL A 74 2.26 5.44 13.27
C VAL A 74 0.89 5.20 13.91
N ARG A 75 0.83 4.74 15.17
CA ARG A 75 -0.41 4.60 15.95
C ARG A 75 -1.23 5.89 16.07
N LYS A 76 -0.61 7.07 15.90
CA LYS A 76 -1.32 8.36 15.86
C LYS A 76 -2.25 8.48 14.64
N TYR A 77 -1.96 7.76 13.57
CA TYR A 77 -2.67 7.85 12.28
C TYR A 77 -3.51 6.62 11.98
N GLN A 78 -3.21 5.47 12.60
CA GLN A 78 -3.92 4.22 12.41
C GLN A 78 -3.88 3.39 13.68
N LYS A 79 -5.05 2.97 14.16
CA LYS A 79 -5.14 2.05 15.29
C LYS A 79 -4.62 0.67 14.87
N ASP A 80 -3.81 0.06 15.73
CA ASP A 80 -3.23 -1.28 15.55
C ASP A 80 -2.58 -1.48 14.16
N PRO A 81 -1.59 -0.64 13.79
CA PRO A 81 -0.99 -0.68 12.47
C PRO A 81 -0.11 -1.94 12.33
N LYS A 82 -0.21 -2.60 11.18
CA LYS A 82 0.55 -3.83 10.88
C LYS A 82 1.74 -3.51 10.01
N LEU A 83 2.94 -3.62 10.57
CA LEU A 83 4.17 -3.51 9.79
C LEU A 83 4.30 -4.75 8.91
N VAL A 84 4.64 -4.60 7.62
CA VAL A 84 4.77 -5.74 6.70
C VAL A 84 6.10 -5.76 5.91
N LYS A 85 6.74 -4.60 5.75
CA LYS A 85 8.00 -4.46 5.00
C LYS A 85 8.86 -3.34 5.57
N ILE A 86 10.18 -3.56 5.59
CA ILE A 86 11.17 -2.51 5.82
C ILE A 86 12.12 -2.50 4.63
N THR A 87 12.32 -1.34 4.02
CA THR A 87 13.25 -1.15 2.91
C THR A 87 14.35 -0.19 3.33
N TYR A 88 15.61 -0.60 3.18
CA TYR A 88 16.78 0.27 3.31
C TYR A 88 17.24 0.65 1.91
N HIS A 89 17.29 1.95 1.63
CA HIS A 89 17.90 2.48 0.42
C HIS A 89 19.18 3.20 0.80
N PHE A 90 20.33 2.53 0.62
CA PHE A 90 21.64 3.11 0.87
C PHE A 90 22.16 3.75 -0.41
N GLU A 91 22.59 5.01 -0.31
CA GLU A 91 23.19 5.76 -1.43
C GLU A 91 24.73 5.80 -1.32
N GLY A 92 25.30 5.09 -0.34
CA GLY A 92 26.74 5.04 -0.08
C GLY A 92 27.17 6.05 0.99
N LYS A 93 28.46 6.37 0.98
CA LYS A 93 29.07 7.35 1.91
C LYS A 93 29.42 8.64 1.20
N ILE A 94 28.90 9.76 1.71
CA ILE A 94 29.26 11.12 1.28
C ILE A 94 29.94 11.81 2.46
N ASN A 95 31.17 12.26 2.28
CA ASN A 95 31.97 12.92 3.33
C ASN A 95 32.10 12.10 4.62
N GLY A 96 32.16 10.77 4.51
CA GLY A 96 32.26 9.84 5.64
C GLY A 96 30.93 9.44 6.28
N TYR A 97 29.81 10.02 5.83
CA TYR A 97 28.49 9.76 6.37
C TYR A 97 27.65 8.89 5.44
N ILE A 98 26.94 7.91 6.00
CA ILE A 98 26.02 7.06 5.25
C ILE A 98 24.80 7.90 4.86
N THR A 99 24.49 7.92 3.57
CA THR A 99 23.33 8.63 3.02
C THR A 99 22.30 7.65 2.49
N GLY A 100 21.05 8.10 2.42
CA GLY A 100 19.91 7.30 2.00
C GLY A 100 18.75 7.37 2.98
N TYR A 101 17.79 6.48 2.80
CA TYR A 101 16.57 6.47 3.59
C TYR A 101 16.10 5.06 3.94
N ILE A 102 15.33 4.97 5.02
CA ILE A 102 14.63 3.76 5.45
C ILE A 102 13.15 4.01 5.28
N THR A 103 12.46 3.05 4.72
CA THR A 103 11.01 3.08 4.59
C THR A 103 10.41 1.92 5.37
N LEU A 104 9.51 2.24 6.29
CA LEU A 104 8.68 1.25 6.99
C LEU A 104 7.26 1.31 6.41
N SER A 105 6.80 0.19 5.87
CA SER A 105 5.48 0.06 5.24
C SER A 105 4.54 -0.71 6.16
N PHE A 106 3.47 -0.04 6.57
CA PHE A 106 2.37 -0.62 7.32
C PHE A 106 1.19 -0.84 6.37
N TYR A 107 0.60 -2.02 6.41
CA TYR A 107 -0.33 -2.43 5.38
C TYR A 107 -1.45 -3.28 5.94
N GLN A 108 -2.66 -3.00 5.46
CA GLN A 108 -3.78 -3.90 5.63
C GLN A 108 -4.66 -3.88 4.39
N ARG A 109 -4.77 -5.05 3.77
CA ARG A 109 -5.71 -5.26 2.67
C ARG A 109 -7.09 -5.65 3.21
N ASN A 110 -8.15 -5.10 2.62
CA ASN A 110 -9.52 -5.51 2.86
C ASN A 110 -10.44 -5.22 1.65
N TYR A 111 -10.62 -6.23 0.78
CA TYR A 111 -11.51 -6.13 -0.38
C TYR A 111 -13.00 -6.06 0.00
N LYS A 112 -13.40 -6.59 1.17
CA LYS A 112 -14.80 -6.58 1.61
C LYS A 112 -15.23 -5.22 2.15
N ASP A 113 -14.28 -4.46 2.69
CA ASP A 113 -14.53 -3.15 3.30
C ASP A 113 -13.32 -2.24 3.00
N THR A 114 -13.35 -1.56 1.85
CA THR A 114 -12.24 -0.72 1.37
C THR A 114 -11.89 0.43 2.32
N LYS A 115 -12.82 0.81 3.21
CA LYS A 115 -12.58 1.80 4.28
C LYS A 115 -11.63 1.28 5.37
N LYS A 116 -11.50 -0.04 5.50
CA LYS A 116 -10.55 -0.69 6.41
C LYS A 116 -9.22 -1.01 5.75
N ALA A 117 -9.11 -0.84 4.43
CA ALA A 117 -7.85 -0.99 3.72
C ALA A 117 -6.97 0.25 3.91
N TYR A 118 -5.68 0.04 4.19
CA TYR A 118 -4.73 1.14 4.30
C TYR A 118 -3.31 0.73 3.92
N VAL A 119 -2.56 1.71 3.45
CA VAL A 119 -1.10 1.71 3.33
C VAL A 119 -0.60 2.92 4.10
N ILE A 120 0.36 2.74 5.01
CA ILE A 120 1.10 3.84 5.64
C ILE A 120 2.59 3.62 5.43
N THR A 121 3.25 4.66 4.97
CA THR A 121 4.69 4.64 4.69
C THR A 121 5.35 5.68 5.57
N ALA A 122 6.27 5.27 6.44
CA ALA A 122 7.11 6.16 7.22
C ALA A 122 8.52 6.17 6.63
N LYS A 123 8.98 7.33 6.16
CA LYS A 123 10.30 7.52 5.57
C LYS A 123 11.24 8.21 6.56
N ILE A 124 12.41 7.62 6.76
CA ILE A 124 13.44 8.08 7.68
C ILE A 124 14.70 8.39 6.88
N ASP A 125 15.22 9.61 7.01
CA ASP A 125 16.55 9.96 6.52
C ASP A 125 17.61 9.33 7.43
N ILE A 126 18.52 8.55 6.85
CA ILE A 126 19.52 7.79 7.63
C ILE A 126 20.52 8.73 8.31
N TYR A 127 20.99 9.75 7.57
CA TYR A 127 22.05 10.63 8.03
C TYR A 127 21.60 11.49 9.22
N ASN A 128 20.46 12.16 9.09
CA ASN A 128 19.90 13.02 10.13
C ASN A 128 19.11 12.24 11.18
N LYS A 129 18.87 10.94 10.94
CA LYS A 129 17.95 10.08 11.72
C LYS A 129 16.57 10.72 11.89
N LYS A 130 16.06 11.43 10.89
CA LYS A 130 14.78 12.15 10.97
C LYS A 130 13.70 11.48 10.14
N ILE A 131 12.49 11.42 10.67
CA ILE A 131 11.31 11.09 9.85
C ILE A 131 11.06 12.29 8.94
N THR A 132 11.15 12.07 7.63
CA THR A 132 10.96 13.13 6.63
C THR A 132 9.53 13.16 6.10
N GLU A 133 8.84 12.02 6.12
CA GLU A 133 7.51 11.88 5.58
C GLU A 133 6.75 10.72 6.24
N ILE A 134 5.45 10.92 6.49
CA ILE A 134 4.50 9.85 6.74
C ILE A 134 3.35 10.02 5.76
N THR A 135 3.20 9.08 4.83
CA THR A 135 2.08 9.06 3.88
C THR A 135 1.08 7.98 4.28
N LYS A 136 -0.21 8.30 4.27
CA LYS A 136 -1.31 7.34 4.46
C LYS A 136 -2.21 7.34 3.24
N THR A 137 -2.41 6.16 2.65
CA THR A 137 -3.41 5.90 1.61
C THR A 137 -4.48 4.98 2.18
N THR A 138 -5.75 5.27 1.88
CA THR A 138 -6.92 4.45 2.26
C THR A 138 -7.86 4.31 1.07
N GLY A 139 -8.74 3.32 1.07
CA GLY A 139 -9.68 3.08 -0.02
C GLY A 139 -9.19 2.02 -1.00
N GLU A 140 -9.71 2.05 -2.22
CA GLU A 140 -9.47 1.02 -3.24
C GLU A 140 -7.98 0.87 -3.58
N ASP A 141 -7.24 1.97 -3.73
CA ASP A 141 -5.82 1.90 -4.11
C ASP A 141 -4.94 1.28 -3.01
N ALA A 142 -5.39 1.28 -1.76
CA ALA A 142 -4.70 0.56 -0.70
C ALA A 142 -4.83 -0.96 -0.86
N ASN A 143 -5.84 -1.47 -1.57
CA ASN A 143 -5.95 -2.91 -1.81
C ASN A 143 -5.06 -3.41 -2.96
N ASP A 144 -4.62 -2.49 -3.82
CA ASP A 144 -4.01 -2.82 -5.10
C ASP A 144 -2.49 -2.71 -5.09
N ASP A 145 -1.86 -2.48 -3.93
CA ASP A 145 -0.40 -2.54 -3.79
C ASP A 145 0.08 -4.01 -3.91
N PRO A 146 0.70 -4.40 -5.03
CA PRO A 146 1.08 -5.79 -5.29
C PRO A 146 2.40 -6.17 -4.60
N GLU A 147 3.16 -5.20 -4.11
CA GLU A 147 4.48 -5.39 -3.51
C GLU A 147 4.43 -5.60 -1.98
N LEU A 148 3.23 -5.57 -1.40
CA LEU A 148 3.02 -5.71 0.03
C LEU A 148 2.16 -6.94 0.33
N SER A 149 2.72 -7.88 1.11
CA SER A 149 1.94 -8.94 1.72
C SER A 149 1.12 -8.39 2.88
N ASN A 150 -0.01 -9.05 3.18
CA ASN A 150 -0.82 -8.76 4.36
C ASN A 150 -0.27 -9.45 5.63
N ASP A 151 0.84 -10.18 5.50
CA ASP A 151 1.50 -10.89 6.60
C ASP A 151 2.31 -9.91 7.44
N GLU A 152 2.06 -9.92 8.75
CA GLU A 152 2.73 -9.05 9.70
C GLU A 152 4.22 -9.42 9.83
N PHE A 153 5.09 -8.41 9.88
CA PHE A 153 6.55 -8.49 9.86
C PHE A 153 7.10 -9.15 11.14
N ILE A 154 6.92 -10.46 11.30
CA ILE A 154 7.31 -11.20 12.51
C ILE A 154 8.63 -11.92 12.31
N LYS A 155 8.77 -12.73 11.24
CA LYS A 155 9.98 -13.55 10.99
C LYS A 155 11.27 -12.71 10.99
N PRO A 156 11.33 -11.52 10.36
CA PRO A 156 12.58 -10.77 10.32
C PRO A 156 12.96 -10.14 11.66
N LEU A 157 11.99 -9.91 12.57
CA LEU A 157 12.26 -9.36 13.91
C LEU A 157 12.94 -10.37 14.84
N GLU A 158 12.90 -11.66 14.49
CA GLU A 158 13.57 -12.74 15.22
C GLU A 158 15.03 -12.94 14.78
N LYS A 159 15.46 -12.27 13.71
CA LYS A 159 16.82 -12.37 13.16
C LYS A 159 17.67 -11.17 13.57
N ASP A 160 18.93 -11.41 13.92
CA ASP A 160 19.92 -10.33 14.05
C ASP A 160 20.49 -9.99 12.67
N LEU A 161 19.98 -8.92 12.08
CA LEU A 161 20.37 -8.44 10.75
C LEU A 161 21.30 -7.23 10.81
N ALA A 162 21.72 -6.79 12.00
CA ALA A 162 22.46 -5.55 12.17
C ALA A 162 23.83 -5.58 11.46
N SER A 163 24.55 -6.70 11.56
CA SER A 163 25.84 -6.87 10.86
C SER A 163 25.68 -6.80 9.35
N MET A 164 24.72 -7.54 8.81
CA MET A 164 24.41 -7.55 7.38
C MET A 164 24.03 -6.14 6.89
N LEU A 165 23.12 -5.45 7.58
CA LEU A 165 22.72 -4.10 7.19
C LEU A 165 23.90 -3.12 7.20
N ASN A 166 24.78 -3.22 8.20
CA ASN A 166 26.01 -2.44 8.25
C ASN A 166 26.93 -2.76 7.06
N ASP A 167 27.08 -4.04 6.69
CA ASP A 167 27.90 -4.47 5.56
C ASP A 167 27.43 -3.90 4.22
N TYR A 168 26.14 -3.57 4.07
CA TYR A 168 25.60 -2.96 2.85
C TYR A 168 25.46 -1.44 2.92
N SER A 169 25.63 -0.85 4.10
CA SER A 169 25.30 0.56 4.35
C SER A 169 26.10 1.56 3.49
N ASP A 170 27.26 1.18 2.98
CA ASP A 170 28.10 2.02 2.11
C ASP A 170 28.22 1.53 0.66
N LYS A 171 27.42 0.53 0.26
CA LYS A 171 27.56 -0.17 -1.03
C LYS A 171 26.59 0.28 -2.13
N ASN A 172 25.92 1.42 -1.96
CA ASN A 172 24.89 1.92 -2.88
C ASN A 172 23.90 0.80 -3.30
N ALA A 173 23.11 0.34 -2.33
CA ALA A 173 22.29 -0.85 -2.44
C ALA A 173 20.91 -0.63 -1.80
N THR A 174 19.90 -1.31 -2.35
CA THR A 174 18.57 -1.38 -1.75
C THR A 174 18.35 -2.76 -1.16
N LEU A 175 17.94 -2.83 0.10
CA LEU A 175 17.59 -4.05 0.79
C LEU A 175 16.11 -3.99 1.15
N GLU A 176 15.31 -4.84 0.53
CA GLU A 176 13.90 -5.04 0.89
C GLU A 176 13.79 -6.24 1.82
N ILE A 177 13.18 -6.03 2.97
CA ILE A 177 13.02 -7.06 3.99
C ILE A 177 11.53 -7.26 4.22
N ASP A 178 11.07 -8.49 4.12
CA ASP A 178 9.71 -8.93 4.44
C ASP A 178 9.73 -10.35 5.03
N ASN A 179 8.57 -10.96 5.30
CA ASN A 179 8.50 -12.31 5.88
C ASN A 179 9.06 -13.42 4.97
N SER A 180 9.23 -13.16 3.67
CA SER A 180 9.76 -14.12 2.71
C SER A 180 11.29 -14.15 2.72
N GLY A 181 11.93 -13.06 3.17
CA GLY A 181 13.38 -12.93 3.11
C GLY A 181 13.89 -11.50 2.95
N ILE A 182 15.13 -11.42 2.47
CA ILE A 182 15.81 -10.18 2.11
C ILE A 182 16.14 -10.21 0.62
N LYS A 183 15.61 -9.25 -0.14
CA LYS A 183 15.99 -9.00 -1.53
C LYS A 183 16.99 -7.85 -1.57
N ILE A 184 18.12 -8.07 -2.24
CA ILE A 184 19.20 -7.10 -2.34
C ILE A 184 19.37 -6.69 -3.79
N TYR A 185 19.29 -5.39 -4.04
CA TYR A 185 19.46 -4.77 -5.34
C TYR A 185 20.69 -3.87 -5.32
N HIS A 186 21.68 -4.20 -6.14
CA HIS A 186 22.84 -3.33 -6.37
C HIS A 186 22.64 -2.53 -7.65
N HIS A 187 23.14 -1.29 -7.66
CA HIS A 187 23.14 -0.46 -8.86
C HIS A 187 23.99 -1.06 -10.01
N ILE A 188 24.84 -2.04 -9.70
CA ILE A 188 25.64 -2.82 -10.66
C ILE A 188 25.03 -4.23 -10.78
N PHE A 189 23.82 -4.34 -11.33
CA PHE A 189 23.13 -5.56 -11.83
C PHE A 189 23.36 -6.89 -11.07
N LYS A 190 23.48 -6.86 -9.74
CA LYS A 190 23.54 -8.07 -8.91
C LYS A 190 22.33 -8.13 -8.01
N TYR A 191 21.51 -9.14 -8.27
CA TYR A 191 20.34 -9.52 -7.50
C TYR A 191 20.70 -10.73 -6.62
N SER A 192 20.39 -10.63 -5.32
CA SER A 192 20.48 -11.77 -4.41
C SER A 192 19.25 -11.80 -3.51
N ASN A 193 18.77 -13.01 -3.21
CA ASN A 193 17.64 -13.23 -2.31
C ASN A 193 18.09 -14.18 -1.18
N ILE A 194 17.79 -13.81 0.06
CA ILE A 194 18.06 -14.61 1.25
C ILE A 194 16.72 -14.98 1.86
N SER A 195 16.33 -16.26 1.80
CA SER A 195 15.10 -16.73 2.43
C SER A 195 15.27 -16.89 3.94
N PHE A 196 14.16 -16.76 4.68
CA PHE A 196 14.11 -17.06 6.12
C PHE A 196 13.58 -18.46 6.46
N ASP A 197 13.17 -19.24 5.46
CA ASP A 197 12.70 -20.61 5.60
C ASP A 197 13.84 -21.63 5.69
#